data_AF-A0A3N7H7A1-F1
#
_entry.id   AF-A0A3N7H7A1-F1
#
_cell.length_a   1.000
_cell.length_b   1.000
_cell.length_c   1.000
_cell.angle_alpha   90.00
_cell.angle_beta   90.00
_cell.angle_gamma   90.00
#
_symmetry.space_group_name_H-M   'P 1'
#
loop_
_entity.id
_entity.type
_entity.pdbx_description
1 polymer ?
#
loop_
_entity_poly.entity_id
_entity_poly.type
_entity_poly.pdbx_seq_one_letter_code
_entity_poly.pdbx_strand_id
1 'polypeptide(L)'
;MTFHVKGRWAMLSVYLFFFLLKVTSSSAQADRLPKEDLIKQTRDYILENWEGTVMRTPTSTAEVIQLPYPYSIPTVQGETAFRAMFYWDTYFTNLGLLRDGHMDQAKNNVENILYLVTQYGYMPNGSSKGLLNRSQPPYLSMMVSDIFDYEHDTVWLRKAVPVLEQEYRFWMTQRLAPNGLNRYASSATDSEKIGMAKLWASRSGDKRVLEGKSDEELIRMGGHVLAEAESGWDFNPRFGNRCGDFNPIDLNSNLYTYEMNFSRFYRLLGEAAEAVRWEQRAEARRVLMNRYLLDPESGLFTDYDFVNHRQSGIISAAQFSVLYNGLADEQQAASIVSALGLLET
;
A
#
# COMPACT_ATOMS: atom_id res chain seq x y z
N MET A 1 42.34 31.63 18.18
CA MET A 1 40.87 31.75 18.13
C MET A 1 40.34 30.60 17.32
N THR A 2 39.63 29.72 18.02
CA THR A 2 39.04 28.45 17.61
C THR A 2 37.73 28.64 16.84
N PHE A 3 37.45 27.73 15.89
CA PHE A 3 36.21 26.95 15.68
C PHE A 3 36.40 26.16 14.35
N HIS A 4 36.77 24.87 14.33
CA HIS A 4 35.94 23.66 14.49
C HIS A 4 34.62 23.69 13.70
N VAL A 5 34.49 22.86 12.65
CA VAL A 5 33.64 21.65 12.60
C VAL A 5 34.13 20.72 11.47
N LYS A 6 34.57 19.50 11.84
CA LYS A 6 34.72 18.34 10.97
C LYS A 6 33.47 17.47 11.08
N GLY A 7 33.04 16.91 9.94
CA GLY A 7 32.55 15.53 9.82
C GLY A 7 31.09 15.24 10.15
N ARG A 8 30.28 14.95 9.11
CA ARG A 8 29.15 13.98 9.15
C ARG A 8 28.42 13.79 7.80
N TRP A 9 29.11 13.51 6.68
CA TRP A 9 28.41 13.20 5.41
C TRP A 9 29.03 12.08 4.55
N ALA A 10 29.92 11.26 5.11
CA ALA A 10 30.55 10.14 4.39
C ALA A 10 30.08 8.75 4.84
N MET A 11 29.05 8.64 5.70
CA MET A 11 28.72 7.38 6.40
C MET A 11 27.33 6.81 6.07
N LEU A 12 26.77 7.07 4.88
CA LEU A 12 25.60 6.35 4.37
C LEU A 12 25.87 5.57 3.07
N SER A 13 26.86 5.96 2.27
CA SER A 13 27.15 5.32 0.98
C SER A 13 28.05 4.08 1.07
N VAL A 14 28.51 3.70 2.26
CA VAL A 14 29.37 2.52 2.49
C VAL A 14 28.59 1.34 3.07
N TYR A 15 27.42 1.56 3.67
CA TYR A 15 26.68 0.50 4.38
C TYR A 15 25.88 -0.44 3.46
N LEU A 16 25.44 0.01 2.28
CA LEU A 16 24.77 -0.88 1.32
C LEU A 16 25.75 -1.82 0.57
N PHE A 17 27.03 -1.46 0.47
CA PHE A 17 28.02 -2.25 -0.26
C PHE A 17 28.65 -3.37 0.61
N PHE A 18 28.66 -3.21 1.94
CA PHE A 18 29.13 -4.26 2.86
C PHE A 18 28.07 -5.32 3.19
N PHE A 19 26.78 -5.03 2.99
CA PHE A 19 25.72 -6.01 3.22
C PHE A 19 25.70 -7.11 2.14
N LEU A 20 26.16 -6.79 0.92
CA LEU A 20 26.29 -7.76 -0.18
C LEU A 20 27.61 -8.57 -0.16
N LEU A 21 28.63 -8.15 0.59
CA LEU A 21 29.92 -8.86 0.68
C LEU A 21 30.13 -9.66 1.98
N LYS A 22 29.25 -9.52 2.98
CA LYS A 22 29.27 -10.38 4.19
C LYS A 22 28.40 -11.64 4.10
N VAL A 23 27.65 -11.82 3.00
CA VAL A 23 26.95 -13.08 2.70
C VAL A 23 27.85 -14.06 1.92
N THR A 24 29.01 -13.62 1.45
CA THR A 24 29.97 -14.46 0.72
C THR A 24 31.29 -14.59 1.48
N SER A 25 31.26 -15.17 2.69
CA SER A 25 32.39 -15.90 3.29
C SER A 25 32.04 -16.42 4.69
N SER A 26 31.04 -17.29 4.78
CA SER A 26 31.04 -18.31 5.83
C SER A 26 30.46 -19.61 5.27
N SER A 27 31.23 -20.26 4.41
CA SER A 27 31.15 -21.71 4.24
C SER A 27 31.68 -22.35 5.52
N ALA A 28 30.85 -22.34 6.56
CA ALA A 28 30.91 -23.27 7.65
C ALA A 28 29.47 -23.74 7.85
N GLN A 29 29.32 -25.05 7.89
CA GLN A 29 28.09 -25.78 8.03
C GLN A 29 27.45 -25.42 9.38
N ALA A 30 26.77 -24.27 9.43
CA ALA A 30 25.91 -23.92 10.54
C ALA A 30 24.71 -24.85 10.44
N ASP A 31 24.54 -25.72 11.43
CA ASP A 31 23.35 -26.57 11.57
C ASP A 31 22.12 -25.69 11.41
N ARG A 32 21.47 -25.77 10.23
CA ARG A 32 20.18 -25.13 10.04
C ARG A 32 19.24 -25.86 10.97
N LEU A 33 18.69 -25.12 11.92
CA LEU A 33 17.65 -25.63 12.81
C LEU A 33 16.57 -26.34 11.98
N PRO A 34 15.99 -27.44 12.50
CA PRO A 34 14.80 -28.04 11.91
C PRO A 34 13.75 -26.97 11.59
N LYS A 35 13.02 -27.14 10.49
CA LYS A 35 12.00 -26.18 10.04
C LYS A 35 11.01 -25.80 11.15
N GLU A 36 10.65 -26.75 12.00
CA GLU A 36 9.75 -26.55 13.14
C GLU A 36 10.34 -25.62 14.20
N ASP A 37 11.63 -25.77 14.52
CA ASP A 37 12.33 -24.90 15.46
C ASP A 37 12.47 -23.48 14.91
N LEU A 38 12.72 -23.33 13.60
CA LEU A 38 12.73 -22.01 12.94
C LEU A 38 11.35 -21.34 12.98
N ILE A 39 10.27 -22.09 12.72
CA ILE A 39 8.90 -21.57 12.81
C ILE A 39 8.61 -21.11 14.24
N LYS A 40 8.97 -21.92 15.24
CA LYS A 40 8.78 -21.57 16.65
C LYS A 40 9.56 -20.33 17.02
N GLN A 41 10.86 -20.25 16.73
CA GLN A 41 11.69 -19.08 17.03
C GLN A 41 11.18 -17.81 16.33
N THR A 42 10.74 -17.92 15.08
CA THR A 42 10.14 -16.79 14.36
C THR A 42 8.87 -16.30 15.06
N ARG A 43 8.03 -17.23 15.54
CA ARG A 43 6.80 -16.89 16.26
C ARG A 43 7.08 -16.27 17.63
N ASP A 44 8.00 -16.86 18.40
CA ASP A 44 8.43 -16.31 19.69
C ASP A 44 8.95 -14.87 19.50
N TYR A 45 9.79 -14.63 18.50
CA TYR A 45 10.28 -13.27 18.18
C TYR A 45 9.13 -12.30 17.87
N ILE A 46 8.15 -12.67 17.04
CA ILE A 46 7.01 -11.79 16.72
C ILE A 46 6.25 -11.42 17.99
N LEU A 47 5.90 -12.41 18.81
CA LEU A 47 5.13 -12.21 20.05
C LEU A 47 5.86 -11.31 21.05
N GLU A 48 7.18 -11.49 21.19
CA GLU A 48 8.01 -10.69 22.09
C GLU A 48 8.20 -9.23 21.64
N ASN A 49 7.94 -8.92 20.37
CA ASN A 49 8.29 -7.64 19.77
C ASN A 49 7.09 -6.73 19.41
N TRP A 50 5.85 -7.16 19.62
CA TRP A 50 4.67 -6.33 19.31
C TRP A 50 4.71 -4.96 19.99
N GLU A 51 5.01 -4.92 21.29
CA GLU A 51 5.11 -3.66 22.03
C GLU A 51 6.20 -2.72 21.47
N GLY A 52 7.30 -3.29 20.97
CA GLY A 52 8.40 -2.55 20.36
C GLY A 52 8.04 -1.84 19.05
N THR A 53 6.91 -2.20 18.44
CA THR A 53 6.36 -1.55 17.24
C THR A 53 5.42 -0.38 17.56
N VAL A 54 5.03 -0.19 18.83
CA VAL A 54 4.02 0.82 19.19
C VAL A 54 4.68 2.17 19.48
N MET A 55 4.19 3.19 18.79
CA MET A 55 4.63 4.58 18.90
C MET A 55 3.48 5.48 19.37
N ARG A 56 3.84 6.64 19.92
CA ARG A 56 2.89 7.71 20.28
C ARG A 56 3.40 9.05 19.76
N THR A 57 2.49 9.84 19.22
CA THR A 57 2.78 11.20 18.76
C THR A 57 1.70 12.14 19.28
N PRO A 58 1.81 12.61 20.54
CA PRO A 58 0.77 13.42 21.16
C PRO A 58 0.74 14.86 20.65
N THR A 59 1.77 15.32 19.94
CA THR A 59 1.88 16.70 19.44
C THR A 59 2.41 16.73 18.01
N SER A 60 1.80 17.56 17.17
CA SER A 60 2.28 17.78 15.81
C SER A 60 3.60 18.55 15.82
N THR A 61 4.52 18.19 14.91
CA THR A 61 5.79 18.92 14.69
C THR A 61 5.85 19.44 13.25
N ALA A 62 7.01 19.94 12.82
CA ALA A 62 7.23 20.30 11.41
C ALA A 62 7.15 19.09 10.46
N GLU A 63 7.42 17.88 10.96
CA GLU A 63 7.53 16.66 10.14
C GLU A 63 6.44 15.63 10.44
N VAL A 64 5.92 15.60 11.68
CA VAL A 64 5.01 14.55 12.15
C VAL A 64 3.59 15.10 12.37
N ILE A 65 2.59 14.28 12.04
CA ILE A 65 1.18 14.54 12.29
C ILE A 65 0.81 13.95 13.65
N GLN A 66 0.13 14.73 14.50
CA GLN A 66 -0.42 14.23 15.76
C GLN A 66 -1.46 13.14 15.48
N LEU A 67 -1.41 12.06 16.25
CA LEU A 67 -2.38 10.98 16.19
C LEU A 67 -3.08 10.80 17.55
N PRO A 68 -4.41 10.61 17.58
CA PRO A 68 -5.17 10.51 18.83
C PRO A 68 -4.85 9.26 19.66
N TYR A 69 -4.44 8.16 19.02
CA TYR A 69 -4.16 6.88 19.68
C TYR A 69 -2.71 6.40 19.43
N PRO A 70 -2.17 5.48 20.26
CA PRO A 70 -0.94 4.79 19.94
C PRO A 70 -1.06 4.02 18.62
N TYR A 71 0.03 3.92 17.86
CA TYR A 71 0.00 3.28 16.54
C TYR A 71 1.19 2.35 16.32
N SER A 72 0.99 1.31 15.52
CA SER A 72 2.06 0.41 15.08
C SER A 72 2.87 1.04 13.95
N ILE A 73 4.19 0.83 13.98
CA ILE A 73 5.12 1.17 12.89
C ILE A 73 5.71 -0.10 12.27
N PRO A 74 6.22 -0.06 11.02
CA PRO A 74 6.70 -1.26 10.32
C PRO A 74 7.93 -1.94 10.94
N THR A 75 8.69 -1.24 11.80
CA THR A 75 9.96 -1.74 12.36
C THR A 75 9.99 -1.61 13.87
N VAL A 76 10.74 -2.48 14.54
CA VAL A 76 11.02 -2.37 15.97
C VAL A 76 12.04 -1.25 16.24
N GLN A 77 11.92 -0.59 17.39
CA GLN A 77 12.81 0.50 17.80
C GLN A 77 14.30 0.12 17.69
N GLY A 78 15.01 0.73 16.73
CA GLY A 78 16.44 0.50 16.52
C GLY A 78 16.91 1.00 15.16
N GLU A 79 16.00 1.02 14.18
CA GLU A 79 16.24 1.59 12.86
C GLU A 79 15.76 3.05 12.83
N THR A 80 16.58 3.95 12.26
CA THR A 80 16.26 5.39 12.19
C THR A 80 15.20 5.72 11.11
N ALA A 81 14.70 4.71 10.39
CA ALA A 81 13.74 4.85 9.30
C ALA A 81 12.34 4.34 9.71
N PHE A 82 11.32 4.68 8.93
CA PHE A 82 9.94 4.16 9.07
C PHE A 82 9.29 4.33 10.47
N ARG A 83 9.44 5.51 11.07
CA ARG A 83 8.87 5.82 12.40
C ARG A 83 7.46 6.44 12.35
N ALA A 84 6.78 6.34 11.22
CA ALA A 84 5.42 6.80 11.01
C ALA A 84 4.49 5.60 10.84
N MET A 85 3.20 5.78 11.07
CA MET A 85 2.19 4.84 10.60
C MET A 85 2.19 4.86 9.07
N PHE A 86 2.23 3.70 8.42
CA PHE A 86 2.10 3.55 6.97
C PHE A 86 0.80 2.81 6.65
N TYR A 87 0.10 3.25 5.61
CA TYR A 87 -1.29 2.86 5.41
C TYR A 87 -1.47 1.35 5.17
N TRP A 88 -0.91 0.81 4.09
CA TRP A 88 -1.14 -0.61 3.75
C TRP A 88 -0.41 -1.56 4.70
N ASP A 89 0.76 -1.18 5.24
CA ASP A 89 1.51 -1.94 6.24
C ASP A 89 0.66 -2.19 7.50
N THR A 90 -0.13 -1.18 7.89
CA THR A 90 -1.02 -1.26 9.04
C THR A 90 -2.08 -2.35 8.86
N TYR A 91 -2.51 -2.66 7.63
CA TYR A 91 -3.51 -3.70 7.40
C TYR A 91 -2.95 -5.08 7.78
N PHE A 92 -1.80 -5.42 7.21
CA PHE A 92 -1.13 -6.69 7.48
C PHE A 92 -0.64 -6.78 8.93
N THR A 93 -0.22 -5.65 9.51
CA THR A 93 0.11 -5.57 10.94
C THR A 93 -1.11 -5.87 11.81
N ASN A 94 -2.28 -5.29 11.49
CA ASN A 94 -3.53 -5.56 12.20
C ASN A 94 -3.95 -7.02 12.10
N LEU A 95 -3.78 -7.69 10.94
CA LEU A 95 -4.03 -9.12 10.83
C LEU A 95 -3.19 -9.95 11.81
N GLY A 96 -1.92 -9.58 12.02
CA GLY A 96 -1.05 -10.19 13.01
C GLY A 96 -1.52 -9.91 14.44
N LEU A 97 -1.74 -8.64 14.77
CA LEU A 97 -2.20 -8.19 16.08
C LEU A 97 -3.51 -8.88 16.50
N LEU A 98 -4.49 -8.97 15.60
CA LEU A 98 -5.78 -9.62 15.86
C LEU A 98 -5.61 -11.11 16.15
N ARG A 99 -4.74 -11.80 15.39
CA ARG A 99 -4.44 -13.23 15.61
C ARG A 99 -3.75 -13.49 16.95
N ASP A 100 -2.90 -12.56 17.38
CA ASP A 100 -2.13 -12.68 18.62
C ASP A 100 -2.84 -12.03 19.83
N GLY A 101 -4.09 -11.58 19.67
CA GLY A 101 -4.93 -11.07 20.76
C GLY A 101 -4.73 -9.59 21.12
N HIS A 102 -3.98 -8.83 20.32
CA HIS A 102 -3.74 -7.39 20.49
C HIS A 102 -4.83 -6.52 19.84
N MET A 103 -6.09 -6.82 20.15
CA MET A 103 -7.26 -6.21 19.50
C MET A 103 -7.38 -4.71 19.75
N ASP A 104 -7.10 -4.24 20.97
CA ASP A 104 -7.11 -2.82 21.31
C ASP A 104 -6.10 -2.03 20.45
N GLN A 105 -4.93 -2.61 20.17
CA GLN A 105 -3.94 -1.95 19.33
C GLN A 105 -4.34 -1.94 17.86
N ALA A 106 -4.95 -3.03 17.36
CA ALA A 106 -5.53 -3.05 16.02
C ALA A 106 -6.63 -1.98 15.88
N LYS A 107 -7.50 -1.84 16.88
CA LYS A 107 -8.54 -0.79 16.94
C LYS A 107 -7.92 0.61 16.94
N ASN A 108 -6.91 0.86 17.78
CA ASN A 108 -6.19 2.13 17.83
C ASN A 108 -5.61 2.52 16.46
N ASN A 109 -5.06 1.55 15.74
CA ASN A 109 -4.56 1.75 14.38
C ASN A 109 -5.68 2.21 13.43
N VAL A 110 -6.85 1.56 13.46
CA VAL A 110 -8.01 1.92 12.63
C VAL A 110 -8.55 3.30 12.99
N GLU A 111 -8.67 3.62 14.27
CA GLU A 111 -9.13 4.94 14.73
C GLU A 111 -8.21 6.07 14.26
N ASN A 112 -6.89 5.85 14.28
CA ASN A 112 -5.92 6.80 13.74
C ASN A 112 -6.07 7.00 12.23
N ILE A 113 -6.34 5.94 11.46
CA ILE A 113 -6.58 6.06 10.02
C ILE A 113 -7.90 6.78 9.74
N LEU A 114 -8.99 6.45 10.46
CA LEU A 114 -10.27 7.16 10.37
C LEU A 114 -10.10 8.65 10.69
N TYR A 115 -9.30 8.99 11.70
CA TYR A 115 -8.94 10.36 12.02
C TYR A 115 -8.24 11.05 10.84
N LEU A 116 -7.21 10.43 10.25
CA LEU A 116 -6.46 11.00 9.12
C LEU A 116 -7.36 11.19 7.88
N VAL A 117 -8.22 10.23 7.56
CA VAL A 117 -9.18 10.36 6.45
C VAL A 117 -10.17 11.50 6.72
N THR A 118 -10.64 11.64 7.96
CA THR A 118 -11.53 12.76 8.33
C THR A 118 -10.85 14.11 8.11
N GLN A 119 -9.56 14.23 8.45
CA GLN A 119 -8.80 15.47 8.30
C GLN A 119 -8.46 15.81 6.85
N TYR A 120 -8.06 14.81 6.05
CA TYR A 120 -7.45 15.04 4.73
C TYR A 120 -8.32 14.61 3.54
N GLY A 121 -9.43 13.90 3.79
CA GLY A 121 -10.29 13.34 2.75
C GLY A 121 -9.84 11.99 2.20
N TYR A 122 -8.68 11.51 2.61
CA TYR A 122 -8.09 10.23 2.24
C TYR A 122 -7.00 9.87 3.26
N MET A 123 -6.55 8.61 3.28
CA MET A 123 -5.41 8.22 4.09
C MET A 123 -4.11 8.50 3.33
N PRO A 124 -3.23 9.41 3.83
CA PRO A 124 -1.91 9.62 3.23
C PRO A 124 -1.06 8.36 3.26
N ASN A 125 0.02 8.32 2.47
CA ASN A 125 0.98 7.21 2.48
C ASN A 125 1.44 6.83 3.90
N GLY A 126 1.65 7.84 4.75
CA GLY A 126 1.85 7.63 6.17
C GLY A 126 1.65 8.90 7.00
N SER A 127 1.76 8.78 8.32
CA SER A 127 1.45 9.83 9.31
C SER A 127 2.52 10.93 9.44
N SER A 128 3.17 11.28 8.33
CA SER A 128 4.18 12.35 8.24
C SER A 128 3.74 13.42 7.25
N LYS A 129 4.06 14.69 7.51
CA LYS A 129 3.64 15.82 6.67
C LYS A 129 4.18 15.73 5.24
N GLY A 130 5.40 15.23 5.06
CA GLY A 130 6.00 15.01 3.73
C GLY A 130 5.35 13.87 2.92
N LEU A 131 4.41 13.13 3.52
CA LEU A 131 3.66 12.05 2.89
C LEU A 131 2.23 12.45 2.52
N LEU A 132 1.82 13.71 2.79
CA LEU A 132 0.51 14.27 2.42
C LEU A 132 0.35 14.52 0.91
N ASN A 133 1.34 14.16 0.10
CA ASN A 133 1.31 14.38 -1.35
C ASN A 133 0.91 13.13 -2.14
N ARG A 134 0.55 12.03 -1.46
CA ARG A 134 0.06 10.78 -2.05
C ARG A 134 -0.59 9.88 -0.99
N SER A 135 -1.37 8.90 -1.41
CA SER A 135 -1.94 7.85 -0.56
C SER A 135 -1.06 6.58 -0.53
N GLN A 136 -1.67 5.43 -0.25
CA GLN A 136 -1.14 4.07 -0.42
C GLN A 136 -2.31 3.13 -0.76
N PRO A 137 -2.09 1.83 -1.10
CA PRO A 137 -3.18 0.91 -1.41
C PRO A 137 -4.30 0.92 -0.36
N PRO A 138 -5.58 1.08 -0.76
CA PRO A 138 -6.65 1.27 0.21
C PRO A 138 -7.05 -0.05 0.86
N TYR A 139 -6.95 -0.11 2.19
CA TYR A 139 -7.31 -1.28 3.00
C TYR A 139 -8.22 -0.92 4.19
N LEU A 140 -8.60 0.34 4.38
CA LEU A 140 -9.37 0.79 5.55
C LEU A 140 -10.73 0.10 5.68
N SER A 141 -11.46 -0.15 4.58
CA SER A 141 -12.74 -0.86 4.67
C SER A 141 -12.58 -2.29 5.20
N MET A 142 -11.48 -2.96 4.84
CA MET A 142 -11.15 -4.31 5.32
C MET A 142 -10.79 -4.26 6.80
N MET A 143 -9.95 -3.30 7.22
CA MET A 143 -9.66 -3.10 8.64
C MET A 143 -10.92 -2.81 9.47
N VAL A 144 -11.84 -1.99 8.96
CA VAL A 144 -13.12 -1.72 9.62
C VAL A 144 -13.98 -2.98 9.71
N SER A 145 -13.99 -3.80 8.66
CA SER A 145 -14.67 -5.10 8.67
C SER A 145 -14.09 -6.02 9.75
N ASP A 146 -12.77 -6.15 9.82
CA ASP A 146 -12.09 -7.03 10.78
C ASP A 146 -12.37 -6.62 12.23
N ILE A 147 -12.35 -5.31 12.52
CA ILE A 147 -12.70 -4.78 13.85
C ILE A 147 -14.17 -5.02 14.18
N PHE A 148 -15.08 -4.82 13.22
CA PHE A 148 -16.50 -5.07 13.43
C PHE A 148 -16.80 -6.56 13.67
N ASP A 149 -16.08 -7.46 13.00
CA ASP A 149 -16.24 -8.90 13.16
C ASP A 149 -15.81 -9.37 14.56
N TYR A 150 -14.98 -8.58 15.25
CA TYR A 150 -14.61 -8.80 16.63
C TYR A 150 -15.57 -8.13 17.63
N GLU A 151 -15.85 -6.82 17.48
CA GLU A 151 -16.59 -6.05 18.49
C GLU A 151 -18.11 -6.09 18.31
N HIS A 152 -18.58 -6.34 17.09
CA HIS A 152 -19.99 -6.26 16.67
C HIS A 152 -20.67 -4.91 17.04
N ASP A 153 -19.89 -3.84 17.17
CA ASP A 153 -20.40 -2.51 17.53
C ASP A 153 -20.98 -1.79 16.30
N THR A 154 -22.30 -1.86 16.15
CA THR A 154 -23.03 -1.18 15.08
C THR A 154 -23.09 0.34 15.25
N VAL A 155 -22.93 0.87 16.46
CA VAL A 155 -22.86 2.31 16.73
C VAL A 155 -21.52 2.86 16.22
N TRP A 156 -20.43 2.15 16.48
CA TRP A 156 -19.13 2.45 15.91
C TRP A 156 -19.13 2.34 14.39
N LEU A 157 -19.67 1.24 13.84
CA LEU A 157 -19.74 1.04 12.39
C LEU A 157 -20.51 2.18 11.70
N ARG A 158 -21.64 2.62 12.27
CA ARG A 158 -22.43 3.75 11.75
C ARG A 158 -21.63 5.06 11.67
N LYS A 159 -20.64 5.24 12.56
CA LYS A 159 -19.74 6.41 12.53
C LYS A 159 -18.59 6.23 11.54
N ALA A 160 -18.10 5.01 11.36
CA ALA A 160 -16.99 4.72 10.45
C ALA A 160 -17.40 4.79 8.97
N VAL A 161 -18.61 4.33 8.60
CA VAL A 161 -19.07 4.26 7.20
C VAL A 161 -18.98 5.59 6.45
N PRO A 162 -19.44 6.75 6.99
CA PRO A 162 -19.28 8.04 6.30
C PRO A 162 -17.83 8.44 6.02
N VAL A 163 -16.90 8.05 6.91
CA VAL A 163 -15.46 8.31 6.74
C VAL A 163 -14.88 7.41 5.65
N LEU A 164 -15.30 6.14 5.59
CA LEU A 164 -14.96 5.24 4.48
C LEU A 164 -15.45 5.78 3.14
N GLU A 165 -16.69 6.30 3.08
CA GLU A 165 -17.22 6.91 1.86
C GLU A 165 -16.43 8.16 1.45
N GLN A 166 -15.89 8.90 2.43
CA GLN A 166 -15.01 10.03 2.17
C GLN A 166 -13.74 9.62 1.44
N GLU A 167 -13.07 8.57 1.92
CA GLU A 167 -11.90 8.01 1.24
C GLU A 167 -12.27 7.42 -0.13
N TYR A 168 -13.36 6.65 -0.22
CA TYR A 168 -13.79 6.08 -1.50
C TYR A 168 -14.05 7.17 -2.54
N ARG A 169 -14.63 8.31 -2.15
CA ARG A 169 -14.81 9.46 -3.04
C ARG A 169 -13.49 10.04 -3.53
N PHE A 170 -12.44 10.07 -2.70
CA PHE A 170 -11.11 10.44 -3.17
C PHE A 170 -10.66 9.52 -4.30
N TRP A 171 -10.78 8.20 -4.15
CA TRP A 171 -10.41 7.26 -5.20
C TRP A 171 -11.24 7.46 -6.48
N MET A 172 -12.56 7.63 -6.33
CA MET A 172 -13.48 7.81 -7.46
C MET A 172 -13.44 9.18 -8.12
N THR A 173 -12.69 10.14 -7.59
CA THR A 173 -12.56 11.49 -8.18
C THR A 173 -11.12 11.83 -8.56
N GLN A 174 -10.17 11.61 -7.66
CA GLN A 174 -8.77 11.99 -7.84
C GLN A 174 -7.94 10.88 -8.49
N ARG A 175 -8.45 9.65 -8.54
CA ARG A 175 -7.75 8.45 -9.04
C ARG A 175 -8.52 7.69 -10.11
N LEU A 176 -9.65 8.22 -10.58
CA LEU A 176 -10.44 7.61 -11.65
C LEU A 176 -9.82 7.89 -13.02
N ALA A 177 -9.63 6.86 -13.84
CA ALA A 177 -9.19 6.98 -15.22
C ALA A 177 -10.40 7.08 -16.17
N PRO A 178 -10.23 7.57 -17.42
CA PRO A 178 -11.34 7.78 -18.35
C PRO A 178 -12.15 6.53 -18.72
N ASN A 179 -11.60 5.33 -18.53
CA ASN A 179 -12.27 4.06 -18.79
C ASN A 179 -13.11 3.54 -17.61
N GLY A 180 -13.18 4.28 -16.50
CA GLY A 180 -13.97 3.93 -15.32
C GLY A 180 -13.25 3.06 -14.29
N LEU A 181 -12.03 2.58 -14.57
CA LEU A 181 -11.16 1.97 -13.58
C LEU A 181 -10.24 3.01 -12.93
N ASN A 182 -9.64 2.66 -11.79
CA ASN A 182 -8.78 3.56 -11.03
C ASN A 182 -7.30 3.35 -11.37
N ARG A 183 -6.49 4.37 -11.09
CA ARG A 183 -5.03 4.41 -11.26
C ARG A 183 -4.36 4.97 -10.01
N TYR A 184 -3.11 4.61 -9.76
CA TYR A 184 -2.27 5.37 -8.83
C TYR A 184 -1.81 6.68 -9.48
N ALA A 185 -1.66 7.73 -8.67
CA ALA A 185 -1.21 9.05 -9.10
C ALA A 185 -0.52 9.76 -7.92
N SER A 186 -0.55 11.10 -7.90
CA SER A 186 -0.10 11.87 -6.74
C SER A 186 -0.95 13.12 -6.56
N SER A 187 -0.92 13.65 -5.33
CA SER A 187 -1.49 14.94 -4.93
C SER A 187 -0.39 16.00 -4.77
N ALA A 188 0.80 15.74 -5.34
CA ALA A 188 1.98 16.58 -5.19
C ALA A 188 1.93 17.83 -6.07
N THR A 189 2.55 18.89 -5.58
CA THR A 189 2.87 20.08 -6.37
C THR A 189 3.91 19.76 -7.46
N ASP A 190 4.02 20.63 -8.46
CA ASP A 190 4.98 20.44 -9.53
C ASP A 190 6.44 20.50 -9.04
N SER A 191 6.72 21.35 -8.03
CA SER A 191 8.02 21.38 -7.35
C SER A 191 8.37 20.06 -6.68
N GLU A 192 7.40 19.44 -5.97
CA GLU A 192 7.59 18.13 -5.35
C GLU A 192 7.81 17.03 -6.39
N LYS A 193 7.08 17.06 -7.52
CA LYS A 193 7.30 16.10 -8.63
C LYS A 193 8.71 16.25 -9.20
N ILE A 194 9.16 17.47 -9.49
CA ILE A 194 10.53 17.71 -9.97
C ILE A 194 11.56 17.22 -8.95
N GLY A 195 11.33 17.49 -7.66
CA GLY A 195 12.17 16.99 -6.57
C GLY A 195 12.23 15.45 -6.54
N MET A 196 11.09 14.80 -6.74
CA MET A 196 10.99 13.35 -6.77
C MET A 196 11.68 12.73 -7.99
N ALA A 197 11.57 13.34 -9.17
CA ALA A 197 12.32 12.92 -10.36
C ALA A 197 13.84 12.95 -10.11
N LYS A 198 14.32 14.02 -9.46
CA LYS A 198 15.73 14.17 -9.07
C LYS A 198 16.16 13.12 -8.04
N LEU A 199 15.32 12.84 -7.04
CA LEU A 199 15.58 11.81 -6.04
C LEU A 199 15.66 10.42 -6.68
N TRP A 200 14.73 10.08 -7.56
CA TRP A 200 14.71 8.81 -8.28
C TRP A 200 15.97 8.62 -9.13
N ALA A 201 16.37 9.63 -9.91
CA ALA A 201 17.59 9.57 -10.72
C ALA A 201 18.86 9.37 -9.87
N SER A 202 18.87 9.94 -8.66
CA SER A 202 19.96 9.70 -7.71
C SER A 202 19.95 8.28 -7.14
N ARG A 203 18.77 7.67 -6.96
CA ARG A 203 18.62 6.30 -6.43
C ARG A 203 18.85 5.23 -7.49
N SER A 204 18.45 5.48 -8.74
CA SER A 204 18.67 4.58 -9.86
C SER A 204 20.14 4.46 -10.27
N GLY A 205 20.98 5.41 -9.83
CA GLY A 205 22.39 5.47 -10.17
C GLY A 205 22.68 6.06 -11.56
N ASP A 206 21.66 6.45 -12.32
CA ASP A 206 21.80 7.10 -13.62
C ASP A 206 21.21 8.51 -13.62
N LYS A 207 22.06 9.51 -13.38
CA LYS A 207 21.65 10.92 -13.41
C LYS A 207 21.38 11.45 -14.81
N ARG A 208 21.87 10.78 -15.86
CA ARG A 208 21.71 11.21 -17.26
C ARG A 208 20.26 11.16 -17.71
N VAL A 209 19.42 10.39 -17.01
CA VAL A 209 17.96 10.38 -17.20
C VAL A 209 17.30 11.75 -17.05
N LEU A 210 17.99 12.73 -16.42
CA LEU A 210 17.52 14.10 -16.26
C LEU A 210 18.09 15.06 -17.31
N GLU A 211 19.13 14.67 -18.05
CA GLU A 211 19.85 15.56 -18.95
C GLU A 211 18.93 16.00 -20.11
N GLY A 212 18.90 17.31 -20.36
CA GLY A 212 18.12 17.91 -21.44
C GLY A 212 16.60 17.93 -21.23
N LYS A 213 16.09 17.48 -20.07
CA LYS A 213 14.64 17.48 -19.80
C LYS A 213 14.10 18.87 -19.47
N SER A 214 12.94 19.20 -20.03
CA SER A 214 12.16 20.38 -19.61
C SER A 214 11.54 20.18 -18.22
N ASP A 215 11.05 21.26 -17.62
CA ASP A 215 10.30 21.18 -16.37
C ASP A 215 9.03 20.32 -16.53
N GLU A 216 8.31 20.41 -17.66
CA GLU A 216 7.14 19.56 -17.92
C GLU A 216 7.50 18.08 -17.96
N GLU A 217 8.63 17.72 -18.58
CA GLU A 217 9.11 16.34 -18.60
C GLU A 217 9.49 15.83 -17.22
N LEU A 218 10.14 16.68 -16.41
CA LEU A 218 10.49 16.36 -15.02
C LEU A 218 9.25 16.24 -14.13
N ILE A 219 8.25 17.09 -14.33
CA ILE A 219 6.94 17.01 -13.66
C ILE A 219 6.25 15.70 -13.99
N ARG A 220 6.18 15.32 -15.27
CA ARG A 220 5.57 14.05 -15.70
C ARG A 220 6.32 12.86 -15.10
N MET A 221 7.65 12.85 -15.20
CA MET A 221 8.49 11.79 -14.64
C MET A 221 8.28 11.65 -13.14
N GLY A 222 8.37 12.76 -12.40
CA GLY A 222 8.13 12.79 -10.95
C GLY A 222 6.73 12.36 -10.55
N GLY A 223 5.72 12.69 -11.38
CA GLY A 223 4.35 12.22 -11.22
C GLY A 223 4.24 10.69 -11.26
N HIS A 224 4.89 10.03 -12.22
CA HIS A 224 4.90 8.56 -12.29
C HIS A 224 5.70 7.92 -11.14
N VAL A 225 6.81 8.53 -10.73
CA VAL A 225 7.59 8.06 -9.57
C VAL A 225 6.75 8.14 -8.29
N LEU A 226 6.03 9.23 -8.07
CA LEU A 226 5.13 9.36 -6.93
C LEU A 226 3.93 8.42 -7.00
N ALA A 227 3.39 8.18 -8.20
CA ALA A 227 2.34 7.19 -8.41
C ALA A 227 2.79 5.78 -8.02
N GLU A 228 4.04 5.42 -8.34
CA GLU A 228 4.58 4.14 -7.95
C GLU A 228 4.79 4.05 -6.43
N ALA A 229 5.20 5.15 -5.78
CA ALA A 229 5.23 5.22 -4.32
C ALA A 229 3.83 5.21 -3.67
N GLU A 230 2.78 5.67 -4.36
CA GLU A 230 1.38 5.51 -3.95
C GLU A 230 0.90 4.06 -4.14
N SER A 231 1.50 3.31 -5.07
CA SER A 231 1.18 1.89 -5.25
C SER A 231 1.73 0.99 -4.13
N GLY A 232 2.76 1.45 -3.41
CA GLY A 232 3.51 0.64 -2.44
C GLY A 232 4.58 -0.25 -3.05
N TRP A 233 4.72 -0.27 -4.38
CA TRP A 233 5.70 -1.07 -5.11
C TRP A 233 6.88 -0.24 -5.66
N ASP A 234 7.32 0.81 -4.96
CA ASP A 234 8.43 1.66 -5.38
C ASP A 234 9.82 1.01 -5.14
N PHE A 235 10.65 0.74 -6.16
CA PHE A 235 10.39 0.79 -7.60
C PHE A 235 10.65 -0.57 -8.21
N ASN A 236 9.86 -0.92 -9.22
CA ASN A 236 9.96 -2.19 -9.91
C ASN A 236 9.53 -2.09 -11.39
N PRO A 237 9.83 -3.09 -12.23
CA PRO A 237 9.55 -3.02 -13.67
C PRO A 237 8.06 -3.00 -14.07
N ARG A 238 7.12 -3.32 -13.17
CA ARG A 238 5.68 -3.54 -13.45
C ARG A 238 5.04 -2.48 -14.33
N PHE A 239 5.38 -1.21 -14.14
CA PHE A 239 4.80 -0.09 -14.89
C PHE A 239 5.74 0.57 -15.89
N GLY A 240 7.00 0.13 -15.98
CA GLY A 240 8.01 0.72 -16.86
C GLY A 240 8.14 2.24 -16.73
N ASN A 241 8.22 2.75 -15.49
CA ASN A 241 8.28 4.18 -15.15
C ASN A 241 7.06 5.02 -15.60
N ARG A 242 5.91 4.37 -15.87
CA ARG A 242 4.67 5.03 -16.29
C ARG A 242 3.50 4.67 -15.37
N CYS A 243 3.72 4.47 -14.08
CA CYS A 243 2.70 3.98 -13.13
C CYS A 243 1.33 4.70 -13.26
N GLY A 244 1.34 6.03 -13.35
CA GLY A 244 0.13 6.82 -13.57
C GLY A 244 -0.64 6.60 -14.89
N ASP A 245 -0.10 5.85 -15.85
CA ASP A 245 -0.76 5.52 -17.13
C ASP A 245 -1.44 4.14 -17.10
N PHE A 246 -1.39 3.43 -15.97
CA PHE A 246 -1.97 2.09 -15.82
C PHE A 246 -3.18 2.08 -14.91
N ASN A 247 -4.11 1.15 -15.18
CA ASN A 247 -5.09 0.66 -14.22
C ASN A 247 -4.53 -0.59 -13.53
N PRO A 248 -4.09 -0.50 -12.25
CA PRO A 248 -3.48 -1.61 -11.54
C PRO A 248 -4.52 -2.62 -11.05
N ILE A 249 -4.20 -3.92 -11.13
CA ILE A 249 -5.10 -5.00 -10.67
C ILE A 249 -5.40 -4.88 -9.18
N ASP A 250 -4.36 -4.71 -8.36
CA ASP A 250 -4.45 -4.60 -6.90
C ASP A 250 -5.32 -3.44 -6.44
N LEU A 251 -5.12 -2.23 -6.98
CA LEU A 251 -5.95 -1.08 -6.64
C LEU A 251 -7.44 -1.34 -6.92
N ASN A 252 -7.75 -1.84 -8.12
CA ASN A 252 -9.12 -2.06 -8.53
C ASN A 252 -9.75 -3.24 -7.79
N SER A 253 -8.97 -4.27 -7.43
CA SER A 253 -9.42 -5.38 -6.58
C SER A 253 -9.77 -4.90 -5.17
N ASN A 254 -8.94 -4.02 -4.59
CA ASN A 254 -9.23 -3.46 -3.26
C ASN A 254 -10.48 -2.57 -3.28
N LEU A 255 -10.68 -1.78 -4.33
CA LEU A 255 -11.89 -0.95 -4.47
C LEU A 255 -13.15 -1.78 -4.71
N TYR A 256 -13.05 -2.95 -5.35
CA TYR A 256 -14.13 -3.94 -5.39
C TYR A 256 -14.52 -4.38 -3.97
N THR A 257 -13.54 -4.72 -3.14
CA THR A 257 -13.79 -5.08 -1.73
C THR A 257 -14.35 -3.92 -0.92
N TYR A 258 -13.96 -2.67 -1.18
CA TYR A 258 -14.64 -1.51 -0.59
C TYR A 258 -16.13 -1.50 -0.91
N GLU A 259 -16.49 -1.69 -2.18
CA GLU A 259 -17.88 -1.70 -2.63
C GLU A 259 -18.67 -2.86 -2.00
N MET A 260 -18.07 -4.05 -1.91
CA MET A 260 -18.65 -5.20 -1.21
C MET A 260 -18.79 -4.97 0.30
N ASN A 261 -17.79 -4.36 0.94
CA ASN A 261 -17.83 -4.01 2.36
C ASN A 261 -18.89 -2.95 2.65
N PHE A 262 -19.05 -1.91 1.81
CA PHE A 262 -20.17 -0.99 1.95
C PHE A 262 -21.52 -1.72 1.86
N SER A 263 -21.67 -2.62 0.89
CA SER A 263 -22.88 -3.44 0.78
C SER A 263 -23.16 -4.20 2.09
N ARG A 264 -22.14 -4.87 2.63
CA ARG A 264 -22.20 -5.57 3.92
C ARG A 264 -22.56 -4.63 5.07
N PHE A 265 -21.88 -3.50 5.21
CA PHE A 265 -22.08 -2.56 6.31
C PHE A 265 -23.49 -1.96 6.29
N TYR A 266 -24.00 -1.56 5.13
CA TYR A 266 -25.36 -1.06 5.02
C TYR A 266 -26.41 -2.13 5.35
N ARG A 267 -26.20 -3.42 5.01
CA ARG A 267 -27.09 -4.50 5.49
C ARG A 267 -27.07 -4.61 7.01
N LEU A 268 -25.89 -4.59 7.63
CA LEU A 268 -25.72 -4.63 9.09
C LEU A 268 -26.37 -3.43 9.80
N LEU A 269 -26.42 -2.28 9.14
CA LEU A 269 -27.05 -1.05 9.65
C LEU A 269 -28.55 -0.94 9.34
N GLY A 270 -29.15 -1.95 8.70
CA GLY A 270 -30.58 -1.98 8.37
C GLY A 270 -30.98 -1.21 7.11
N GLU A 271 -30.02 -0.87 6.24
CA GLU A 271 -30.18 0.01 5.08
C GLU A 271 -30.05 -0.77 3.76
N ALA A 272 -30.95 -1.72 3.55
CA ALA A 272 -30.89 -2.68 2.44
C ALA A 272 -30.84 -2.04 1.03
N ALA A 273 -31.49 -0.88 0.84
CA ALA A 273 -31.47 -0.19 -0.45
C ALA A 273 -30.08 0.37 -0.80
N GLU A 274 -29.34 0.90 0.19
CA GLU A 274 -27.93 1.29 0.00
C GLU A 274 -27.08 0.07 -0.28
N ALA A 275 -27.32 -1.03 0.42
CA ALA A 275 -26.55 -2.25 0.21
C ALA A 275 -26.63 -2.77 -1.25
N VAL A 276 -27.83 -2.76 -1.84
CA VAL A 276 -28.03 -3.18 -3.24
C VAL A 276 -27.31 -2.24 -4.21
N ARG A 277 -27.34 -0.92 -3.96
CA ARG A 277 -26.60 0.05 -4.79
C ARG A 277 -25.09 -0.21 -4.78
N TRP A 278 -24.53 -0.56 -3.63
CA TRP A 278 -23.11 -0.86 -3.51
C TRP A 278 -22.72 -2.17 -4.18
N GLU A 279 -23.57 -3.19 -4.10
CA GLU A 279 -23.41 -4.45 -4.83
C GLU A 279 -23.42 -4.24 -6.35
N GLN A 280 -24.29 -3.36 -6.86
CA GLN A 280 -24.30 -2.97 -8.28
C GLN A 280 -23.01 -2.26 -8.71
N ARG A 281 -22.40 -1.45 -7.82
CA ARG A 281 -21.11 -0.80 -8.10
C ARG A 281 -19.97 -1.83 -8.17
N ALA A 282 -19.93 -2.76 -7.21
CA ALA A 282 -18.97 -3.86 -7.20
C ALA A 282 -19.06 -4.69 -8.49
N GLU A 283 -20.28 -5.02 -8.93
CA GLU A 283 -20.50 -5.75 -10.18
C GLU A 283 -20.06 -4.94 -11.40
N ALA A 284 -20.37 -3.65 -11.46
CA ALA A 284 -19.89 -2.78 -12.54
C ALA A 284 -18.36 -2.74 -12.62
N ARG A 285 -17.67 -2.69 -11.48
CA ARG A 285 -16.20 -2.75 -11.43
C ARG A 285 -15.68 -4.10 -11.89
N ARG A 286 -16.27 -5.21 -11.43
CA ARG A 286 -15.89 -6.57 -11.85
C ARG A 286 -15.99 -6.72 -13.37
N VAL A 287 -17.06 -6.23 -13.98
CA VAL A 287 -17.23 -6.22 -15.45
C VAL A 287 -16.13 -5.42 -16.14
N LEU A 288 -15.77 -4.24 -15.63
CA LEU A 288 -14.68 -3.43 -16.20
C LEU A 288 -13.31 -4.10 -16.02
N MET A 289 -13.06 -4.75 -14.88
CA MET A 289 -11.81 -5.47 -14.63
C MET A 289 -11.68 -6.68 -15.56
N ASN A 290 -12.75 -7.47 -15.74
CA ASN A 290 -12.76 -8.56 -16.73
C ASN A 290 -12.58 -8.05 -18.17
N ARG A 291 -13.04 -6.83 -18.48
CA ARG A 291 -12.87 -6.25 -19.81
C ARG A 291 -11.44 -5.78 -20.10
N TYR A 292 -10.80 -5.14 -19.12
CA TYR A 292 -9.52 -4.46 -19.34
C TYR A 292 -8.31 -5.22 -18.82
N LEU A 293 -8.46 -6.00 -17.76
CA LEU A 293 -7.35 -6.59 -17.02
C LEU A 293 -7.19 -8.09 -17.30
N LEU A 294 -8.28 -8.81 -17.58
CA LEU A 294 -8.24 -10.24 -17.92
C LEU A 294 -7.83 -10.45 -19.37
N ASP A 295 -6.76 -11.20 -19.60
CA ASP A 295 -6.42 -11.73 -20.91
C ASP A 295 -7.27 -13.00 -21.18
N PRO A 296 -8.16 -12.99 -22.19
CA PRO A 296 -9.02 -14.13 -22.47
C PRO A 296 -8.27 -15.36 -23.00
N GLU A 297 -7.05 -15.20 -23.53
CA GLU A 297 -6.27 -16.33 -24.06
C GLU A 297 -5.57 -17.10 -22.94
N SER A 298 -4.86 -16.39 -22.04
CA SER A 298 -4.18 -17.02 -20.91
C SER A 298 -5.08 -17.25 -19.70
N GLY A 299 -6.19 -16.52 -19.58
CA GLY A 299 -7.03 -16.49 -18.38
C GLY A 299 -6.39 -15.77 -17.19
N LEU A 300 -5.31 -15.02 -17.42
CA LEU A 300 -4.57 -14.30 -16.37
C LEU A 300 -4.93 -12.81 -16.35
N PHE A 301 -4.77 -12.20 -15.17
CA PHE A 301 -4.95 -10.77 -15.01
C PHE A 301 -3.60 -10.04 -15.13
N THR A 302 -3.57 -9.00 -15.97
CA THR A 302 -2.45 -8.05 -16.10
C THR A 302 -2.95 -6.62 -15.92
N ASP A 303 -2.06 -5.70 -15.53
CA ASP A 303 -2.43 -4.28 -15.47
C ASP A 303 -2.75 -3.75 -16.88
N TYR A 304 -3.59 -2.72 -17.00
CA TYR A 304 -3.96 -2.15 -18.31
C TYR A 304 -3.39 -0.76 -18.51
N ASP A 305 -2.60 -0.57 -19.58
CA ASP A 305 -2.09 0.72 -20.03
C ASP A 305 -3.22 1.46 -20.75
N PHE A 306 -3.98 2.29 -20.03
CA PHE A 306 -5.15 2.94 -20.58
C PHE A 306 -4.81 4.09 -21.53
N VAL A 307 -3.57 4.59 -21.49
CA VAL A 307 -3.06 5.61 -22.41
C VAL A 307 -2.75 5.03 -23.79
N ASN A 308 -2.20 3.80 -23.83
CA ASN A 308 -1.85 3.12 -25.09
C ASN A 308 -2.83 2.01 -25.48
N HIS A 309 -3.91 1.86 -24.71
CA HIS A 309 -4.99 0.90 -24.95
C HIS A 309 -4.51 -0.54 -25.11
N ARG A 310 -3.66 -1.00 -24.19
CA ARG A 310 -3.11 -2.37 -24.21
C ARG A 310 -2.94 -2.96 -22.82
N GLN A 311 -3.03 -4.27 -22.72
CA GLN A 311 -2.63 -4.99 -21.52
C GLN A 311 -1.11 -4.96 -21.31
N SER A 312 -0.68 -5.05 -20.05
CA SER A 312 0.73 -5.13 -19.69
C SER A 312 1.30 -6.48 -20.09
N GLY A 313 2.54 -6.48 -20.58
CA GLY A 313 3.30 -7.71 -20.82
C GLY A 313 3.93 -8.30 -19.55
N ILE A 314 3.72 -7.68 -18.37
CA ILE A 314 4.28 -8.13 -17.10
C ILE A 314 3.23 -8.92 -16.33
N ILE A 315 3.51 -10.21 -16.12
CA ILE A 315 2.80 -11.04 -15.14
C ILE A 315 3.41 -10.75 -13.78
N SER A 316 2.58 -10.33 -12.82
CA SER A 316 3.03 -10.00 -11.46
C SER A 316 2.18 -10.72 -10.41
N ALA A 317 2.67 -10.76 -9.17
CA ALA A 317 1.91 -11.31 -8.05
C ALA A 317 0.62 -10.50 -7.75
N ALA A 318 0.45 -9.30 -8.31
CA ALA A 318 -0.77 -8.51 -8.14
C ALA A 318 -2.02 -9.21 -8.73
N GLN A 319 -1.85 -10.19 -9.63
CA GLN A 319 -2.99 -11.00 -10.10
C GLN A 319 -3.67 -11.77 -8.96
N PHE A 320 -2.94 -12.16 -7.90
CA PHE A 320 -3.54 -12.85 -6.76
C PHE A 320 -4.50 -11.96 -5.96
N SER A 321 -4.47 -10.64 -6.17
CA SER A 321 -5.44 -9.72 -5.57
C SER A 321 -6.87 -10.00 -6.03
N VAL A 322 -7.10 -10.53 -7.24
CA VAL A 322 -8.47 -10.89 -7.65
C VAL A 322 -8.98 -12.14 -6.93
N LEU A 323 -8.09 -13.03 -6.48
CA LEU A 323 -8.44 -14.17 -5.63
C LEU A 323 -8.70 -13.72 -4.20
N TYR A 324 -7.78 -12.95 -3.64
CA TYR A 324 -7.85 -12.46 -2.27
C TYR A 324 -9.13 -11.64 -2.02
N ASN A 325 -9.53 -10.82 -2.99
CA ASN A 325 -10.74 -10.00 -2.89
C ASN A 325 -12.02 -10.72 -3.35
N GLY A 326 -11.97 -12.02 -3.69
CA GLY A 326 -13.13 -12.80 -4.12
C GLY A 326 -13.77 -12.33 -5.43
N LEU A 327 -12.99 -11.65 -6.29
CA LEU A 327 -13.46 -11.10 -7.56
C LEU A 327 -13.48 -12.15 -8.68
N ALA A 328 -12.48 -13.05 -8.67
CA ALA A 328 -12.32 -14.08 -9.68
C ALA A 328 -13.39 -15.17 -9.53
N ASP A 329 -13.96 -15.62 -10.66
CA ASP A 329 -14.77 -16.84 -10.68
C ASP A 329 -13.90 -18.12 -10.60
N GLU A 330 -14.54 -19.28 -10.49
CA GLU A 330 -13.85 -20.57 -10.35
C GLU A 330 -12.91 -20.87 -11.54
N GLN A 331 -13.30 -20.49 -12.75
CA GLN A 331 -12.49 -20.73 -13.95
C GLN A 331 -11.26 -19.82 -13.97
N GLN A 332 -11.47 -18.53 -13.69
CA GLN A 332 -10.39 -17.55 -13.55
C GLN A 332 -9.41 -17.95 -12.44
N ALA A 333 -9.92 -18.43 -11.30
CA ALA A 333 -9.10 -18.91 -10.20
C ALA A 333 -8.26 -20.13 -10.59
N ALA A 334 -8.85 -21.10 -11.30
CA ALA A 334 -8.13 -22.27 -11.79
C ALA A 334 -6.99 -21.89 -12.78
N SER A 335 -7.22 -20.92 -13.65
CA SER A 335 -6.19 -20.40 -14.56
C SER A 335 -5.03 -19.75 -13.81
N ILE A 336 -5.33 -18.90 -12.82
CA ILE A 336 -4.30 -18.24 -11.99
C ILE A 336 -3.47 -19.28 -11.20
N VAL A 337 -4.12 -20.28 -10.61
CA VAL A 337 -3.42 -21.36 -9.88
C VAL A 337 -2.52 -22.18 -10.82
N SER A 338 -3.01 -22.49 -12.02
CA SER A 338 -2.23 -23.22 -13.02
C SER A 338 -0.99 -22.45 -13.49
N ALA A 339 -1.03 -21.12 -13.42
CA ALA A 339 0.08 -20.23 -13.76
C ALA A 339 1.01 -19.89 -12.59
N LEU A 340 0.79 -20.46 -11.39
CA LEU A 340 1.61 -20.17 -10.21
C LEU A 340 3.11 -20.44 -10.45
N GLY A 341 3.44 -21.47 -11.23
CA GLY A 341 4.83 -21.80 -11.61
C GLY A 341 5.55 -20.73 -12.44
N LEU A 342 4.86 -19.69 -12.92
CA LEU A 342 5.50 -18.52 -13.53
C LEU A 342 6.11 -17.56 -12.47
N LEU A 343 5.68 -17.67 -11.21
CA LEU A 343 6.05 -16.78 -10.11
C LEU A 343 6.70 -17.51 -8.93
N GLU A 344 6.48 -18.82 -8.79
CA GLU A 344 7.11 -19.67 -7.78
C GLU A 344 8.31 -20.40 -8.40
N THR A 345 9.51 -19.86 -8.19
CA THR A 345 10.78 -20.44 -8.71
C THR A 345 11.54 -21.20 -7.64
#